data_AF-A0A2W5D751-F1
#
_entry.id   AF-A0A2W5D751-F1
#
_cell.length_a   1.000
_cell.length_b   1.000
_cell.length_c   1.000
_cell.angle_alpha   90.00
_cell.angle_beta   90.00
_cell.angle_gamma   90.00
#
_symmetry.space_group_name_H-M   'P 1'
#
loop_
_entity.id
_entity.type
_entity.pdbx_description
1 polymer ?
#
loop_
_entity_poly.entity_id
_entity_poly.type
_entity_poly.pdbx_seq_one_letter_code
_entity_poly.pdbx_strand_id
1 'polypeptide(L)' 'MGMTYGALGALLLALHLWAIYQVLSSDSARRVKVIWVALIALFPVLGLFNWFVMGPRARRLAR' A
#
# COMPACT_ATOMS: atom_id res chain seq x y z
N MET A 1 20.11 -11.05 -3.24
CA MET A 1 19.25 -10.00 -2.66
C MET A 1 18.09 -9.54 -3.56
N GLY A 2 18.00 -9.86 -4.86
CA GLY A 2 16.88 -9.36 -5.70
C GLY A 2 15.52 -10.07 -5.51
N MET A 3 15.52 -11.38 -5.24
CA MET A 3 14.29 -12.18 -5.18
C MET A 3 13.47 -11.94 -3.90
N THR A 4 14.14 -11.67 -2.77
CA THR A 4 13.49 -11.44 -1.47
C THR A 4 12.67 -10.17 -1.46
N TYR A 5 13.18 -9.07 -2.03
CA TYR A 5 12.42 -7.81 -2.11
C TYR A 5 11.19 -7.92 -3.02
N GLY A 6 11.30 -8.67 -4.13
CA GLY A 6 10.14 -8.95 -5.00
C GLY A 6 9.06 -9.78 -4.29
N ALA A 7 9.47 -10.83 -3.57
CA ALA A 7 8.55 -11.66 -2.78
C ALA A 7 7.89 -10.87 -1.63
N LEU A 8 8.65 -10.04 -0.93
CA LEU A 8 8.13 -9.18 0.14
C LEU A 8 7.16 -8.13 -0.40
N GLY A 9 7.45 -7.51 -1.55
CA GLY A 9 6.53 -6.58 -2.21
C GLY A 9 5.22 -7.24 -2.62
N ALA A 10 5.28 -8.45 -3.20
CA ALA A 10 4.10 -9.23 -3.55
C ALA A 10 3.28 -9.62 -2.30
N LEU A 11 3.94 -10.05 -1.22
CA LEU A 11 3.29 -10.38 0.04
C LEU A 11 2.57 -9.16 0.64
N LEU A 12 3.22 -8.00 0.66
CA LEU A 12 2.62 -6.75 1.15
C LEU A 12 1.38 -6.38 0.33
N LEU A 13 1.44 -6.51 -1.00
CA LEU A 13 0.30 -6.25 -1.88
C LEU A 13 -0.88 -7.22 -1.60
N ALA A 14 -0.58 -8.51 -1.44
CA ALA A 14 -1.59 -9.52 -1.09
C ALA A 14 -2.23 -9.21 0.27
N LEU A 15 -1.44 -8.82 1.27
CA LEU A 15 -1.93 -8.42 2.59
C LEU A 15 -2.84 -7.19 2.55
N HIS A 16 -2.55 -6.20 1.69
CA HIS A 16 -3.43 -5.04 1.51
C HIS A 16 -4.81 -5.44 0.95
N LEU A 17 -4.84 -6.29 -0.08
CA LEU A 17 -6.09 -6.79 -0.65
C LEU A 17 -6.89 -7.62 0.36
N TRP A 18 -6.19 -8.49 1.10
CA TRP A 18 -6.79 -9.29 2.16
C TRP A 18 -7.38 -8.41 3.27
N ALA A 19 -6.66 -7.37 3.71
CA ALA A 19 -7.16 -6.45 4.73
C ALA A 19 -8.45 -5.74 4.27
N ILE A 20 -8.52 -5.28 3.02
CA ILE A 20 -9.75 -4.69 2.46
C ILE A 20 -10.89 -5.71 2.49
N TYR A 21 -10.64 -6.93 2.02
CA TYR A 21 -11.65 -8.00 2.02
C TYR A 21 -12.17 -8.30 3.44
N GLN A 22 -11.29 -8.39 4.43
CA GLN A 22 -11.66 -8.62 5.83
C GLN A 22 -12.51 -7.48 6.41
N VAL A 23 -12.17 -6.21 6.10
CA VAL A 23 -12.95 -5.06 6.54
C VAL A 23 -14.35 -5.08 5.94
N LEU A 24 -14.46 -5.37 4.64
CA LEU A 24 -15.74 -5.45 3.95
C LEU A 24 -16.60 -6.62 4.48
N SER A 25 -16.00 -7.78 4.73
CA SER A 25 -16.65 -8.99 5.25
C SER A 25 -16.95 -8.97 6.75
N SER A 26 -16.41 -8.01 7.51
CA SER A 26 -16.66 -7.92 8.96
C SER A 26 -18.12 -7.58 9.28
N ASP A 27 -18.64 -8.02 10.42
CA ASP A 27 -19.97 -7.62 10.92
C ASP A 27 -19.95 -6.27 11.68
N SER A 28 -18.93 -5.44 11.40
CA SER A 28 -18.76 -4.16 12.07
C SER A 28 -19.71 -3.10 11.53
N ALA A 29 -20.08 -2.14 12.40
CA ALA A 29 -20.95 -1.04 12.02
C ALA A 29 -20.36 -0.23 10.85
N ARG A 30 -21.22 0.28 9.95
CA ARG A 30 -20.80 0.98 8.72
C ARG A 30 -19.78 2.10 8.95
N ARG A 31 -19.91 2.88 10.02
CA ARG A 31 -18.96 3.96 10.37
C ARG A 31 -17.55 3.43 10.61
N VAL A 32 -17.42 2.27 11.25
CA VAL A 32 -16.13 1.62 11.53
C VAL A 32 -15.49 1.12 10.23
N LYS A 33 -16.27 0.50 9.33
CA LYS A 33 -15.78 0.06 8.01
C LYS A 33 -15.23 1.23 7.19
N VAL A 34 -15.93 2.37 7.17
CA VAL A 34 -15.49 3.56 6.42
C VAL A 34 -14.14 4.06 6.92
N ILE A 35 -13.94 4.12 8.25
CA ILE A 35 -12.66 4.53 8.84
C ILE A 35 -11.54 3.57 8.42
N TRP A 36 -11.77 2.25 8.52
CA TRP A 36 -10.77 1.26 8.14
C TRP A 36 -10.42 1.29 6.65
N VAL A 37 -11.42 1.40 5.77
CA VAL A 37 -11.18 1.53 4.32
C VAL A 37 -10.43 2.83 4.03
N ALA A 38 -10.78 3.95 4.67
CA ALA A 38 -10.09 5.23 4.51
C ALA A 38 -8.63 5.14 4.96
N LEU A 39 -8.33 4.49 6.09
CA LEU A 39 -6.96 4.29 6.56
C LEU A 39 -6.14 3.44 5.58
N ILE A 40 -6.71 2.31 5.11
CA ILE A 40 -6.03 1.43 4.15
C ILE A 40 -5.79 2.15 2.82
N ALA A 41 -6.71 3.00 2.37
CA ALA A 41 -6.56 3.80 1.15
C ALA A 41 -5.59 4.99 1.32
N LEU A 42 -5.50 5.56 2.53
CA LEU A 42 -4.61 6.68 2.82
C LEU A 42 -3.13 6.25 2.86
N PHE A 43 -2.84 5.05 3.36
CA PHE A 43 -1.49 4.49 3.40
C PHE A 43 -0.73 4.53 2.05
N PRO A 44 -1.28 4.05 0.92
CA PRO A 44 -0.63 4.14 -0.38
C PRO A 44 -0.52 5.57 -0.88
N VAL A 45 -1.49 6.45 -0.58
CA VAL A 45 -1.39 7.89 -0.90
C VAL A 45 -0.22 8.53 -0.17
N LEU A 46 -0.05 8.23 1.13
CA LEU A 46 1.08 8.70 1.92
C LEU A 46 2.40 8.12 1.42
N GLY A 47 2.44 6.84 1.05
CA GLY A 47 3.62 6.22 0.44
C GLY A 47 4.01 6.90 -0.88
N LEU A 48 3.01 7.22 -1.71
CA LEU A 48 3.20 7.92 -2.98
C LEU A 48 3.65 9.36 -2.77
N PHE A 49 3.05 10.06 -1.82
CA PHE A 49 3.44 11.42 -1.41
C PHE A 49 4.89 11.44 -0.90
N ASN A 50 5.24 10.51 -0.02
CA ASN A 50 6.57 10.41 0.54
C ASN A 50 7.61 10.14 -0.55
N TRP A 51 7.36 9.17 -1.44
CA TRP A 51 8.22 8.93 -2.60
C TRP A 51 8.29 10.15 -3.54
N PHE A 52 7.19 10.90 -3.71
CA PHE A 52 7.23 12.08 -4.55
C PHE A 52 8.17 13.16 -4.02
N VAL A 53 8.27 13.32 -2.69
CA VAL A 53 9.14 14.31 -2.04
C VAL A 53 10.58 13.81 -1.91
N MET A 54 10.78 12.60 -1.41
CA MET A 54 12.11 12.07 -1.04
C MET A 54 12.55 10.84 -1.85
N GLY A 55 11.78 10.43 -2.85
CA GLY A 55 12.06 9.25 -3.66
C GLY A 55 13.21 9.46 -4.65
N PRO A 56 14.01 8.39 -4.89
CA PRO A 56 15.11 8.44 -5.84
C PRO A 56 14.58 8.70 -7.25
N ARG A 57 15.09 9.75 -7.90
CA ARG A 57 14.77 10.07 -9.29
C ARG A 57 15.55 9.13 -10.23
N ALA A 58 14.92 8.72 -11.33
CA ALA A 58 15.59 7.92 -12.34
C ALA A 58 16.80 8.69 -12.89
N ARG A 59 18.00 8.10 -12.76
CA ARG A 59 19.21 8.63 -13.42
C ARG A 59 19.06 8.42 -14.91
N ARG A 60 18.95 9.51 -15.67
CA ARG A 60 19.07 9.47 -17.12
C ARG A 60 20.51 9.04 -17.41
N LEU A 61 20.69 7.83 -17.92
CA LEU A 61 21.97 7.39 -18.45
C LEU A 61 22.28 8.31 -19.64
N ALA A 62 23.12 9.32 -19.41
CA ALA A 62 23.72 10.07 -20.50
C ALA A 62 24.64 9.08 -21.23
N ARG A 63 24.27 8.79 -22.47
CA ARG A 63 25.14 8.06 -23.41
C ARG A 63 26.31 8.93 -23.80
#